data_AF-A0A956WFQ5-F1
#
_entry.id   AF-A0A956WFQ5-F1
#
_cell.length_a   1.000
_cell.length_b   1.000
_cell.length_c   1.000
_cell.angle_alpha   90.00
_cell.angle_beta   90.00
_cell.angle_gamma   90.00
#
_symmetry.space_group_name_H-M   'P 1'
#
loop_
_entity.id
_entity.type
_entity.pdbx_description
1 polymer ?
#
loop_
_entity_poly.entity_id
_entity_poly.type
_entity_poly.pdbx_seq_one_letter_code
_entity_poly.pdbx_strand_id
1 'polypeptide(L)'
;LLIESIPVIDLSQTWKKEKLDDESQSVASVPSQGCRFANRCPHVMDICRQQAPPLYRTDEGRAVSCFLYKENPVLGNRGLDEVLEATQGTVASAAD
;
A
#
# COMPACT_ATOMS: atom_id res chain seq x y z
N LEU A 1 18.66 16.74 9.31
CA LEU A 1 17.20 16.92 9.02
C LEU A 1 16.77 15.84 8.02
N LEU A 2 15.48 15.45 7.92
CA LEU A 2 15.02 14.43 6.94
C LEU A 2 15.47 14.71 5.48
N ILE A 3 15.75 15.98 5.17
CA ILE A 3 16.26 16.46 3.89
C ILE A 3 17.61 15.81 3.51
N GLU A 4 18.47 15.48 4.47
CA GLU A 4 19.80 14.87 4.19
C GLU A 4 19.73 13.37 3.87
N SER A 5 18.56 12.73 4.04
CA SER A 5 18.35 11.32 3.68
C SER A 5 18.04 11.11 2.20
N ILE A 6 17.92 12.19 1.43
CA ILE A 6 17.68 12.12 -0.02
C ILE A 6 19.04 12.09 -0.73
N PRO A 7 19.43 10.96 -1.36
CA PRO A 7 20.71 10.89 -2.07
C PRO A 7 20.69 11.81 -3.29
N VAL A 8 21.80 12.50 -3.53
CA VAL A 8 22.00 13.30 -4.75
C VAL A 8 22.32 12.34 -5.90
N ILE A 9 21.48 12.35 -6.93
CA ILE A 9 21.68 11.51 -8.13
C ILE A 9 22.70 12.19 -9.05
N ASP A 10 23.73 11.45 -9.43
CA ASP A 10 24.71 11.87 -10.43
C ASP A 10 24.18 11.56 -11.85
N LEU A 11 23.83 12.62 -12.59
CA LEU A 11 23.28 12.53 -13.95
C LEU A 11 24.33 12.13 -15.02
N SER A 12 25.62 12.16 -14.68
CA SER A 12 26.69 11.73 -15.58
C SER A 12 26.87 10.21 -15.61
N GLN A 13 26.30 9.51 -14.64
CA GLN A 13 26.33 8.05 -14.57
C GLN A 13 25.11 7.45 -15.26
N THR A 14 25.37 6.63 -16.28
CA THR A 14 24.35 5.78 -16.88
C THR A 14 24.13 4.57 -15.97
N TRP A 15 22.87 4.15 -15.84
CA TRP A 15 22.51 2.97 -15.06
C TRP A 15 23.22 1.77 -15.69
N LYS A 16 24.23 1.23 -14.99
CA LYS A 16 24.84 -0.03 -15.41
C LYS A 16 23.75 -1.09 -15.35
N LYS A 17 23.31 -1.56 -16.52
CA LYS A 17 22.56 -2.82 -16.64
C LYS A 17 23.53 -3.95 -16.31
N GLU A 18 23.86 -4.07 -15.02
CA GLU A 18 24.30 -5.36 -14.52
C GLU A 18 23.15 -6.31 -14.83
N LYS A 19 23.45 -7.36 -15.58
CA LYS A 19 22.46 -8.33 -16.02
C LYS A 19 22.00 -9.03 -14.75
N LEU A 20 20.95 -8.50 -14.13
CA LEU A 20 20.23 -9.19 -13.07
C LEU A 20 19.91 -10.56 -13.63
N ASP A 21 20.59 -11.56 -13.11
CA ASP A 21 20.20 -12.93 -13.21
C ASP A 21 18.70 -12.98 -12.88
N ASP A 22 17.96 -13.57 -13.80
CA ASP A 22 16.50 -13.73 -13.82
C ASP A 22 15.98 -14.57 -12.63
N GLU A 23 16.80 -14.73 -11.59
CA GLU A 23 16.48 -15.21 -10.25
C GLU A 23 16.11 -14.06 -9.29
N SER A 24 16.04 -12.82 -9.80
CA SER A 24 15.29 -11.76 -9.13
C SER A 24 13.82 -12.17 -9.14
N GLN A 25 13.45 -13.00 -8.16
CA GLN A 25 12.08 -13.37 -7.83
C GLN A 25 11.25 -12.12 -8.00
N SER A 26 10.37 -12.18 -9.00
CA SER A 26 9.47 -11.10 -9.32
C SER A 26 8.70 -10.77 -8.03
N VAL A 27 9.12 -9.69 -7.34
CA VAL A 27 8.31 -9.05 -6.30
C VAL A 27 7.09 -8.36 -6.92
N ALA A 28 6.91 -8.50 -8.25
CA ALA A 28 5.61 -8.50 -8.88
C ALA A 28 4.68 -9.23 -7.92
N SER A 29 3.71 -8.49 -7.41
CA SER A 29 2.74 -8.90 -6.43
C SER A 29 2.20 -10.28 -6.77
N VAL A 30 2.88 -11.33 -6.29
CA VAL A 30 2.28 -12.64 -6.17
C VAL A 30 1.06 -12.33 -5.32
N PRO A 31 -0.17 -12.52 -5.84
CA PRO A 31 -1.32 -12.42 -4.98
C PRO A 31 -1.08 -13.49 -3.94
N SER A 32 -0.63 -13.09 -2.76
CA SER A 32 -0.57 -14.00 -1.64
C SER A 32 -1.98 -14.56 -1.57
N GLN A 33 -2.12 -15.87 -1.74
CA GLN A 33 -3.34 -16.56 -1.36
C GLN A 33 -3.51 -16.19 0.12
N GLY A 34 -4.30 -15.16 0.45
CA GLY A 34 -4.29 -14.54 1.77
C GLY A 34 -3.78 -13.10 1.92
N CYS A 35 -3.86 -12.60 3.14
CA CYS A 35 -3.30 -11.36 3.64
C CYS A 35 -1.76 -11.40 3.63
N ARG A 36 -1.14 -10.35 3.07
CA ARG A 36 0.33 -10.17 3.00
C ARG A 36 1.03 -10.15 4.36
N PHE A 37 0.27 -9.91 5.43
CA PHE A 37 0.79 -9.84 6.80
C PHE A 37 0.62 -11.16 7.57
N ALA A 38 -0.04 -12.18 7.02
CA ALA A 38 -0.40 -13.39 7.75
C ALA A 38 0.77 -14.11 8.44
N ASN A 39 1.97 -14.09 7.83
CA ASN A 39 3.17 -14.74 8.40
C ASN A 39 3.79 -13.99 9.60
N ARG A 40 3.41 -12.73 9.84
CA ARG A 40 3.94 -11.87 10.92
C ARG A 40 2.86 -11.22 11.79
N CYS A 41 1.58 -11.48 11.49
CA CYS A 41 0.46 -10.87 12.20
C CYS A 41 0.16 -11.64 13.49
N PRO A 42 0.15 -11.00 14.67
CA PRO A 42 -0.22 -11.65 15.93
C PRO A 42 -1.71 -12.01 16.02
N HIS A 43 -2.55 -11.45 15.13
CA HIS A 43 -3.99 -11.68 15.06
C HIS A 43 -4.40 -12.49 13.82
N VAL A 44 -3.51 -13.31 13.28
CA VAL A 44 -3.79 -14.12 12.09
C VAL A 44 -4.96 -15.08 12.35
N MET A 45 -5.87 -15.18 11.38
CA MET A 45 -6.99 -16.12 11.35
C MET A 45 -6.91 -16.96 10.06
N ASP A 46 -7.67 -18.05 9.97
CA ASP A 46 -7.65 -18.94 8.80
C ASP A 46 -7.97 -18.21 7.50
N ILE A 47 -8.98 -17.31 7.52
CA ILE A 47 -9.35 -16.48 6.38
C ILE A 47 -8.19 -15.60 5.89
N CYS A 48 -7.30 -15.16 6.79
CA CYS A 48 -6.11 -14.38 6.44
C CYS A 48 -5.10 -15.18 5.62
N ARG A 49 -5.13 -16.52 5.63
CA ARG A 49 -4.25 -17.38 4.81
C ARG A 49 -4.89 -17.83 3.50
N GLN A 50 -6.18 -17.53 3.33
CA GLN A 50 -6.97 -18.02 2.20
C GLN A 50 -7.35 -16.87 1.25
N GLN A 51 -7.64 -15.68 1.78
CA GLN A 51 -8.14 -14.56 1.01
C GLN A 51 -7.45 -13.25 1.38
N ALA A 52 -7.31 -12.35 0.41
CA ALA A 52 -6.89 -10.98 0.68
C ALA A 52 -8.08 -10.20 1.25
N PRO A 53 -7.93 -9.48 2.37
CA PRO A 53 -9.02 -8.66 2.90
C PRO A 53 -9.32 -7.50 1.95
N PRO A 54 -10.59 -7.15 1.71
CA PRO A 54 -10.94 -5.92 1.02
C PRO A 54 -10.53 -4.70 1.87
N LEU A 55 -10.69 -3.50 1.30
CA LEU A 55 -10.44 -2.26 2.01
C LEU A 55 -11.70 -1.87 2.81
N TYR A 56 -11.56 -1.75 4.13
CA TYR A 56 -12.63 -1.39 5.05
C TYR A 56 -12.47 0.05 5.53
N ARG A 57 -13.55 0.84 5.56
CA ARG A 57 -13.55 2.21 6.13
C ARG A 57 -13.77 2.13 7.65
N THR A 58 -12.73 2.46 8.44
CA THR A 58 -12.80 2.40 9.91
C THR A 58 -13.18 3.73 10.54
N ASP A 59 -12.88 4.84 9.86
CA ASP A 59 -13.33 6.19 10.19
C ASP A 59 -13.41 7.03 8.90
N GLU A 60 -13.81 8.30 8.99
CA GLU A 60 -13.97 9.14 7.80
C GLU A 60 -12.68 9.29 6.97
N GLY A 61 -11.54 9.39 7.64
CA GLY A 61 -10.23 9.63 7.06
C GLY A 61 -9.29 8.42 7.09
N ARG A 62 -9.82 7.22 7.39
CA ARG A 62 -9.01 6.01 7.56
C ARG A 62 -9.68 4.79 6.98
N ALA A 63 -8.86 4.02 6.28
CA ALA A 63 -9.23 2.70 5.80
C ALA A 63 -8.11 1.69 6.09
N VAL A 64 -8.50 0.42 6.20
CA VAL A 64 -7.59 -0.70 6.48
C VAL A 64 -7.96 -1.93 5.65
N SER A 65 -6.96 -2.70 5.24
CA SER A 65 -7.15 -4.01 4.61
C SER A 65 -6.87 -5.11 5.64
N CYS A 66 -7.85 -5.38 6.52
CA CYS A 66 -7.71 -6.31 7.63
C CYS A 66 -9.06 -6.94 8.04
N PHE A 67 -9.14 -8.29 8.09
CA PHE A 67 -10.36 -9.01 8.48
C PHE A 67 -10.84 -8.77 9.91
N LEU A 68 -10.01 -8.19 10.80
CA LEU A 68 -10.47 -7.76 12.13
C LEU A 68 -11.57 -6.70 12.03
N TYR A 69 -11.62 -5.95 10.93
CA TYR A 69 -12.56 -4.86 10.69
C TYR A 69 -13.69 -5.27 9.73
N LYS A 70 -13.95 -6.58 9.55
CA LYS A 70 -14.92 -7.10 8.58
C LYS A 70 -16.35 -6.57 8.70
N GLU A 71 -16.73 -6.06 9.88
CA GLU A 71 -18.05 -5.45 10.13
C GLU A 71 -18.15 -4.00 9.64
N ASN A 72 -17.04 -3.42 9.17
CA ASN A 72 -17.02 -2.06 8.62
C ASN A 72 -17.38 -2.06 7.13
N PRO A 73 -17.86 -0.91 6.60
CA PRO A 73 -18.17 -0.78 5.18
C PRO A 73 -16.96 -1.08 4.30
N VAL A 74 -17.18 -1.89 3.26
CA VAL A 74 -16.19 -2.15 2.22
C VAL A 74 -16.15 -0.98 1.25
N LEU A 75 -14.95 -0.47 0.99
CA LEU A 75 -14.69 0.56 0.01
C LEU A 75 -14.53 -0.06 -1.39
N GLY A 76 -15.21 0.54 -2.36
CA GLY A 76 -15.07 0.19 -3.78
C GLY A 76 -13.80 0.75 -4.40
N ASN A 77 -13.66 0.61 -5.72
CA ASN A 77 -12.43 0.94 -6.46
C ASN A 77 -11.97 2.40 -6.36
N ARG A 78 -12.87 3.34 -6.03
CA ARG A 78 -12.55 4.76 -5.76
C ARG A 78 -12.64 5.15 -4.29
N GLY A 79 -12.92 4.20 -3.40
CA GLY A 79 -13.18 4.52 -2.00
C GLY A 79 -11.96 5.04 -1.24
N LEU A 80 -10.75 4.88 -1.79
CA LEU A 80 -9.55 5.49 -1.20
C LEU A 80 -9.54 7.02 -1.41
N ASP A 81 -10.01 7.52 -2.55
CA ASP A 81 -10.07 8.96 -2.83
C ASP A 81 -10.97 9.66 -1.80
N GLU A 82 -12.14 9.09 -1.54
CA GLU A 82 -13.10 9.57 -0.54
C GLU A 82 -12.53 9.60 0.90
N VAL A 83 -11.63 8.67 1.22
CA VAL A 83 -10.98 8.61 2.53
C VAL A 83 -9.92 9.71 2.65
N LEU A 84 -9.15 9.93 1.59
CA LEU A 84 -8.09 10.94 1.57
C LEU A 84 -8.68 12.35 1.58
N GLU A 85 -9.74 12.61 0.82
CA GLU A 85 -10.45 13.90 0.84
C GLU A 85 -10.98 14.26 2.23
N ALA A 86 -11.47 13.27 2.99
CA ALA A 86 -11.95 13.47 4.35
C ALA A 86 -10.84 13.81 5.37
N THR A 87 -9.59 13.43 5.09
CA THR A 87 -8.43 13.84 5.93
C THR A 87 -7.90 15.22 5.59
N GLN A 88 -8.25 15.74 4.41
CA GLN A 88 -7.68 16.96 3.87
C GLN A 88 -8.62 18.14 4.12
N GLY A 89 -8.29 18.94 5.13
CA GLY A 89 -8.56 20.36 5.02
C GLY A 89 -7.79 20.89 3.80
N THR A 90 -8.50 21.12 2.69
CA THR A 90 -8.05 21.87 1.49
C THR A 90 -6.60 21.63 1.05
N VAL A 91 -6.37 20.73 0.10
CA VAL A 91 -5.43 21.06 -0.99
C VAL A 91 -6.25 21.63 -2.12
N ALA A 92 -6.50 22.94 -2.04
CA ALA A 92 -7.00 23.70 -3.17
C ALA A 92 -6.02 23.46 -4.35
N SER A 93 -6.52 22.80 -5.39
CA SER A 93 -5.89 22.74 -6.69
C SER A 93 -5.85 24.15 -7.26
N ALA A 94 -4.75 24.88 -7.03
CA ALA A 94 -4.37 26.00 -7.86
C ALA A 94 -3.78 25.42 -9.16
N ALA A 95 -4.60 25.41 -10.21
CA ALA A 95 -4.15 25.31 -11.59
C ALA A 95 -4.74 26.52 -12.32
N ASP A 96 -3.95 27.59 -12.41
CA ASP A 96 -4.01 28.65 -13.42
C ASP A 96 -2.66 28.64 -14.16
#